data_AF-A0A5B7UFW1-F1
#
_entry.id   AF-A0A5B7UFW1-F1
#
_cell.length_a   1.000
_cell.length_b   1.000
_cell.length_c   1.000
_cell.angle_alpha   90.00
_cell.angle_beta   90.00
_cell.angle_gamma   90.00
#
_symmetry.space_group_name_H-M   'P 1'
#
loop_
_entity.id
_entity.type
_entity.pdbx_description
1 polymer ?
#
loop_
_entity_poly.entity_id
_entity_poly.type
_entity_poly.pdbx_seq_one_letter_code
_entity_poly.pdbx_strand_id
1 'polypeptide(L)'
;MGITRLSNSNYFFGVILANTSEGISQHFGIDGVIFGATILSLVTSLPEISGGLAFVKAKKHTPIISDIFGGNSFLPTLFLLANILAGRSIMVDAHKTDIYLVGLSIILTLLFIVGMLMQSPKRFRKLGLESWAMLIVYFLAIIGLLAV
;
A
#
# COMPACT_ATOMS: atom_id res chain seq x y z
N MET A 1 9.17 -16.46 26.52
CA MET A 1 9.44 -15.06 26.95
C MET A 1 10.00 -14.15 25.85
N GLY A 2 10.62 -14.67 24.76
CA GLY A 2 11.14 -13.83 23.67
C GLY A 2 10.09 -13.28 22.69
N ILE A 3 8.99 -14.02 22.46
CA ILE A 3 7.98 -13.67 21.45
C ILE A 3 7.12 -12.47 21.88
N THR A 4 6.79 -12.36 23.18
CA THR A 4 6.06 -11.21 23.73
C THR A 4 6.88 -9.93 23.75
N ARG A 5 8.21 -10.02 23.96
CA ARG A 5 9.11 -8.86 23.87
C ARG A 5 9.26 -8.34 22.43
N LEU A 6 9.35 -9.24 21.45
CA LEU A 6 9.41 -8.87 20.02
C LEU A 6 8.09 -8.26 19.54
N SER A 7 6.96 -8.83 19.95
CA SER A 7 5.63 -8.30 19.65
C SER A 7 5.48 -6.86 20.17
N ASN A 8 5.79 -6.62 21.45
CA ASN A 8 5.71 -5.29 22.04
C ASN A 8 6.61 -4.26 21.34
N SER A 9 7.78 -4.69 20.83
CA SER A 9 8.68 -3.83 20.09
C SER A 9 8.10 -3.39 18.74
N ASN A 10 7.44 -4.29 18.01
CA ASN A 10 6.83 -3.96 16.72
C ASN A 10 5.67 -2.97 16.87
N TYR A 11 4.80 -3.18 17.86
CA TYR A 11 3.73 -2.23 18.16
C TYR A 11 4.30 -0.85 18.53
N PHE A 12 5.35 -0.82 19.34
CA PHE A 12 6.01 0.42 19.73
C PHE A 12 6.58 1.19 18.53
N PHE A 13 7.31 0.50 17.65
CA PHE A 13 7.84 1.13 16.43
C PHE A 13 6.74 1.58 15.46
N GLY A 14 5.66 0.81 15.33
CA GLY A 14 4.50 1.18 14.52
C GLY A 14 3.84 2.48 15.02
N VAL A 15 3.64 2.60 16.33
CA VAL A 15 3.08 3.82 16.95
C VAL A 15 4.02 5.01 16.79
N ILE A 16 5.33 4.82 16.99
CA ILE A 16 6.31 5.89 16.76
C ILE A 16 6.29 6.35 15.30
N LEU A 17 6.26 5.41 14.35
CA LEU A 17 6.24 5.74 12.94
C LEU A 17 5.01 6.56 12.57
N ALA A 18 3.82 6.15 13.05
CA ALA A 18 2.58 6.88 12.83
C ALA A 18 2.64 8.30 13.41
N ASN A 19 3.02 8.44 14.68
CA ASN A 19 3.09 9.75 15.36
C ASN A 19 4.15 10.67 14.74
N THR A 20 5.30 10.11 14.35
CA THR A 20 6.38 10.89 13.71
C THR A 20 5.95 11.34 12.32
N SER A 21 5.24 10.50 11.57
CA SER A 21 4.71 10.84 10.25
C SER A 21 3.70 11.99 10.33
N GLU A 22 2.80 11.95 11.31
CA GLU A 22 1.85 13.03 11.55
C GLU A 22 2.55 14.35 11.93
N GLY A 23 3.54 14.29 12.84
CA GLY A 23 4.34 15.46 13.22
C GLY A 23 5.13 16.06 12.05
N ILE A 24 5.69 15.23 11.18
CA ILE A 24 6.39 15.68 9.97
C ILE A 24 5.40 16.33 8.99
N SER A 25 4.23 15.72 8.77
CA SER A 25 3.19 16.28 7.90
C SER A 25 2.78 17.69 8.34
N GLN A 26 2.55 17.87 9.65
CA GLN A 26 2.21 19.17 10.23
C GLN A 26 3.36 20.18 10.12
N HIS A 27 4.60 19.75 10.32
CA HIS A 27 5.77 20.64 10.23
C HIS A 27 5.99 21.19 8.82
N PHE A 28 5.82 20.38 7.78
CA PHE A 28 5.96 20.80 6.39
C PHE A 28 4.68 21.42 5.80
N GLY A 29 3.58 21.48 6.57
CA GLY A 29 2.29 21.97 6.11
C GLY A 29 1.68 21.12 4.98
N ILE A 30 2.03 19.84 4.93
CA ILE A 30 1.50 18.88 3.95
C ILE A 30 0.24 18.27 4.55
N ASP A 31 -0.81 18.15 3.74
CA ASP A 31 -2.03 17.45 4.14
C ASP A 31 -1.72 16.01 4.57
N GLY A 32 -2.27 15.59 5.71
CA GLY A 32 -1.99 14.28 6.31
C GLY A 32 -2.36 13.10 5.41
N VAL A 33 -3.40 13.25 4.58
CA VAL A 33 -3.83 12.21 3.63
C VAL A 33 -2.83 12.12 2.48
N ILE A 34 -2.35 13.25 1.96
CA ILE A 34 -1.32 13.29 0.91
C ILE A 34 -0.01 12.71 1.42
N PHE A 35 0.43 13.11 2.62
CA PHE A 35 1.65 12.58 3.25
C PHE A 35 1.53 11.07 3.49
N GLY A 36 0.36 10.63 3.98
CA GLY A 36 0.02 9.23 4.19
C GLY A 36 0.11 8.40 2.90
N ALA A 37 -0.57 8.86 1.85
CA ALA A 37 -0.64 8.17 0.57
C ALA A 37 0.69 8.12 -0.19
N THR A 38 1.61 9.06 0.06
CA THR A 38 2.88 9.17 -0.65
C THR A 38 4.07 8.69 0.17
N ILE A 39 4.46 9.45 1.21
CA ILE A 39 5.69 9.22 1.96
C ILE A 39 5.52 8.06 2.94
N LEU A 40 4.47 8.06 3.76
CA LEU A 40 4.25 6.99 4.73
C LEU A 40 4.05 5.64 4.03
N SER A 41 3.22 5.62 2.97
CA SER A 41 3.01 4.44 2.12
C SER A 41 4.34 3.91 1.55
N LEU A 42 5.21 4.78 1.04
CA LEU A 42 6.53 4.41 0.54
C LEU A 42 7.39 3.79 1.66
N VAL A 43 7.46 4.43 2.83
CA VAL A 43 8.24 3.94 3.98
C VAL A 43 7.76 2.56 4.42
N THR A 44 6.45 2.34 4.47
CA THR A 44 5.87 1.05 4.86
C THR A 44 6.11 -0.06 3.83
N SER A 45 6.33 0.28 2.54
CA SER A 45 6.59 -0.67 1.46
C SER A 45 8.08 -0.95 1.22
N LEU A 46 8.99 -0.21 1.88
CA LEU A 46 10.44 -0.39 1.74
C LEU A 46 10.92 -1.80 2.15
N PRO A 47 10.44 -2.40 3.25
CA PRO A 47 10.82 -3.75 3.64
C PRO A 47 10.52 -4.79 2.55
N GLU A 48 9.34 -4.70 1.93
CA GLU A 48 8.87 -5.57 0.86
C GLU A 48 9.68 -5.36 -0.42
N ILE A 49 9.99 -4.11 -0.78
CA ILE A 49 10.88 -3.82 -1.92
C ILE A 49 12.26 -4.42 -1.68
N SER A 50 12.79 -4.31 -0.47
CA SER A 50 14.10 -4.86 -0.09
C SER A 50 14.11 -6.40 -0.18
N GLY A 51 13.10 -7.07 0.39
CA GLY A 51 12.92 -8.52 0.30
C GLY A 51 12.71 -9.00 -1.14
N GLY A 52 11.87 -8.30 -1.90
CA GLY A 52 11.62 -8.54 -3.31
C GLY A 52 12.89 -8.50 -4.15
N LEU A 53 13.77 -7.51 -3.94
CA LEU A 53 15.06 -7.42 -4.62
C LEU A 53 15.96 -8.63 -4.32
N ALA A 54 15.94 -9.13 -3.08
CA ALA A 54 16.71 -10.32 -2.70
C ALA A 54 16.22 -11.56 -3.47
N PHE A 55 14.90 -11.73 -3.61
CA PHE A 55 14.34 -12.84 -4.37
C PHE A 55 14.57 -12.72 -5.88
N VAL A 56 14.53 -11.50 -6.44
CA VAL A 56 14.87 -11.24 -7.85
C VAL A 56 16.31 -11.63 -8.12
N LYS A 57 17.25 -11.26 -7.24
CA LYS A 57 18.65 -11.68 -7.31
C LYS A 57 18.79 -13.21 -7.24
N ALA A 58 17.97 -13.85 -6.42
CA ALA A 58 17.91 -15.31 -6.30
C ALA A 58 17.17 -16.01 -7.46
N LYS A 59 16.63 -15.27 -8.45
CA LYS A 59 15.79 -15.78 -9.55
C LYS A 59 14.58 -16.61 -9.11
N LYS A 60 14.10 -16.43 -7.87
CA LYS A 60 12.94 -17.14 -7.33
C LYS A 60 11.68 -16.31 -7.52
N HIS A 61 10.80 -16.73 -8.41
CA HIS A 61 9.63 -15.93 -8.82
C HIS A 61 8.42 -16.15 -7.91
N THR A 62 8.18 -17.38 -7.47
CA THR A 62 7.05 -17.74 -6.60
C THR A 62 7.07 -17.04 -5.24
N PRO A 63 8.21 -16.95 -4.52
CA PRO A 63 8.27 -16.25 -3.24
C PRO A 63 7.99 -14.74 -3.36
N ILE A 64 8.41 -14.10 -4.46
CA ILE A 64 8.17 -12.66 -4.70
C ILE A 64 6.68 -12.37 -4.77
N ILE A 65 5.95 -13.19 -5.53
CA ILE A 65 4.52 -13.01 -5.72
C ILE A 65 3.81 -13.19 -4.38
N SER A 66 4.14 -14.25 -3.63
CA SER A 66 3.52 -14.49 -2.32
C SER A 66 3.81 -13.40 -1.30
N ASP A 67 4.99 -12.77 -1.33
CA ASP A 67 5.38 -11.69 -0.42
C ASP A 67 4.56 -10.42 -0.71
N ILE A 68 4.49 -10.02 -1.98
CA ILE A 68 3.73 -8.84 -2.42
C ILE A 68 2.23 -9.01 -2.17
N PHE A 69 1.66 -10.18 -2.48
CA PHE A 69 0.23 -10.43 -2.28
C PHE A 69 -0.10 -10.66 -0.81
N GLY A 70 0.71 -11.41 -0.08
CA GLY A 70 0.50 -11.69 1.33
C GLY A 70 0.52 -10.42 2.17
N GLY A 71 1.52 -9.56 1.97
CA GLY A 71 1.64 -8.29 2.69
C GLY A 71 0.46 -7.35 2.41
N ASN A 72 0.11 -7.15 1.13
CA ASN A 72 -0.95 -6.21 0.77
C ASN A 72 -2.37 -6.73 1.04
N SER A 73 -2.62 -8.04 0.91
CA SER A 73 -3.95 -8.61 1.18
C SER A 73 -4.27 -8.65 2.68
N PHE A 74 -3.24 -8.58 3.53
CA PHE A 74 -3.42 -8.51 4.97
C PHE A 74 -4.03 -7.18 5.42
N LEU A 75 -3.78 -6.07 4.71
CA LEU A 75 -4.30 -4.74 5.04
C LEU A 75 -5.84 -4.67 4.99
N PRO A 76 -6.54 -5.07 3.89
CA PRO A 76 -8.01 -5.14 3.89
C PRO A 76 -8.55 -6.13 4.92
N THR A 77 -7.84 -7.22 5.18
CA THR A 77 -8.23 -8.22 6.19
C THR A 77 -8.22 -7.63 7.60
N LEU A 78 -7.17 -6.87 7.95
CA LEU A 78 -7.10 -6.12 9.20
C LEU A 78 -8.17 -5.03 9.28
N PHE A 79 -8.44 -4.34 8.17
CA PHE A 79 -9.47 -3.31 8.12
C PHE A 79 -10.88 -3.90 8.35
N LEU A 80 -11.17 -5.08 7.79
CA LEU A 80 -12.40 -5.82 8.07
C LEU A 80 -12.48 -6.21 9.55
N LEU A 81 -11.40 -6.75 10.12
CA LEU A 81 -11.35 -7.11 11.53
C LEU A 81 -11.56 -5.89 12.44
N ALA A 82 -10.93 -4.76 12.12
CA ALA A 82 -11.09 -3.50 12.85
C ALA A 82 -12.55 -3.01 12.83
N ASN A 83 -13.24 -3.10 11.69
CA ASN A 83 -14.67 -2.77 11.59
C ASN A 83 -15.54 -3.63 12.49
N ILE A 84 -15.31 -4.94 12.50
CA ILE A 84 -16.07 -5.88 13.33
C ILE A 84 -15.86 -5.56 14.82
N LEU A 85 -14.61 -5.33 15.23
CA LEU A 85 -14.27 -5.01 16.62
C LEU A 85 -14.78 -3.64 17.06
N ALA A 86 -14.80 -2.65 16.15
CA ALA A 86 -15.31 -1.31 16.43
C ALA A 86 -16.85 -1.26 16.53
N GLY A 87 -17.56 -2.28 16.04
CA GLY A 87 -19.03 -2.36 16.05
C GLY A 87 -19.72 -1.31 15.17
N ARG A 88 -18.94 -0.54 14.39
CA ARG A 88 -19.41 0.48 13.45
C ARG A 88 -18.51 0.48 12.22
N SER A 89 -19.07 0.82 11.08
CA SER A 89 -18.29 0.97 9.86
C SER A 89 -17.44 2.23 9.95
N ILE A 90 -16.11 2.07 9.89
CA ILE A 90 -15.14 3.17 9.84
C ILE A 90 -15.22 3.98 8.53
N MET A 91 -16.04 3.54 7.56
CA MET A 91 -16.33 4.27 6.32
C MET A 91 -17.50 5.26 6.44
N VAL A 92 -18.28 5.25 7.51
CA VAL A 92 -19.50 6.10 7.61
C VAL A 92 -19.15 7.59 7.76
N ASP A 93 -17.97 7.89 8.31
CA ASP A 93 -17.46 9.25 8.48
C ASP A 93 -16.44 9.66 7.38
N ALA A 94 -16.38 8.89 6.28
CA ALA A 94 -15.36 9.07 5.24
C ALA A 94 -15.53 10.41 4.49
N HIS A 95 -14.45 11.19 4.44
CA HIS A 95 -14.37 12.42 3.65
C HIS A 95 -14.27 12.10 2.14
N LYS A 96 -14.48 13.11 1.29
CA LYS A 96 -14.40 12.94 -0.18
C LYS A 96 -13.07 12.31 -0.64
N THR A 97 -11.99 12.66 0.04
CA THR A 97 -10.64 12.14 -0.20
C THR A 97 -10.52 10.65 0.14
N ASP A 98 -11.18 10.19 1.21
CA ASP A 98 -11.19 8.78 1.59
C ASP A 98 -11.93 7.93 0.55
N ILE A 99 -13.08 8.43 0.07
CA ILE A 99 -13.85 7.78 -1.00
C ILE A 99 -13.02 7.71 -2.29
N TYR A 100 -12.31 8.78 -2.63
CA TYR A 100 -11.42 8.83 -3.79
C TYR A 100 -10.31 7.77 -3.69
N LEU A 101 -9.62 7.70 -2.55
CA LEU A 101 -8.54 6.74 -2.31
C LEU A 101 -9.04 5.29 -2.33
N VAL A 102 -10.21 5.00 -1.76
CA VAL A 102 -10.81 3.67 -1.80
C VAL A 102 -11.15 3.27 -3.24
N GLY A 103 -11.83 4.15 -4.00
CA GLY A 103 -12.18 3.90 -5.39
C GLY A 103 -10.94 3.64 -6.25
N LEU A 104 -9.90 4.45 -6.07
CA LEU A 104 -8.60 4.26 -6.70
C LEU A 104 -7.97 2.91 -6.36
N SER A 105 -7.99 2.53 -5.09
CA SER A 105 -7.43 1.26 -4.60
C SER A 105 -8.09 0.06 -5.27
N ILE A 106 -9.41 0.11 -5.45
CA ILE A 106 -10.18 -0.92 -6.17
C ILE A 106 -9.76 -0.98 -7.64
N ILE A 107 -9.67 0.16 -8.32
CA ILE A 107 -9.27 0.23 -9.75
C ILE A 107 -7.87 -0.34 -9.95
N LEU A 108 -6.90 0.06 -9.12
CA LEU A 108 -5.53 -0.43 -9.19
C LEU A 108 -5.45 -1.95 -8.93
N THR A 109 -6.21 -2.45 -7.95
CA THR A 109 -6.29 -3.87 -7.64
C THR A 109 -6.86 -4.66 -8.82
N LEU A 110 -7.92 -4.16 -9.47
CA LEU A 110 -8.51 -4.80 -10.64
C LEU A 110 -7.54 -4.83 -11.82
N LEU A 111 -6.88 -3.71 -12.13
CA LEU A 111 -5.85 -3.65 -13.17
C LEU A 111 -4.73 -4.67 -12.90
N PHE A 112 -4.33 -4.83 -11.64
CA PHE A 112 -3.32 -5.80 -11.24
C PHE A 112 -3.76 -7.24 -11.44
N ILE A 113 -4.99 -7.59 -11.03
CA ILE A 113 -5.57 -8.93 -11.26
C ILE A 113 -5.66 -9.23 -12.75
N VAL A 114 -6.16 -8.29 -13.55
CA VAL A 114 -6.24 -8.40 -15.02
C VAL A 114 -4.85 -8.63 -15.61
N GLY A 115 -3.86 -7.86 -15.18
CA GLY A 115 -2.51 -8.00 -15.69
C GLY A 115 -1.83 -9.32 -15.33
N MET A 116 -2.18 -9.90 -14.19
CA MET A 116 -1.72 -11.23 -13.79
C MET A 116 -2.40 -12.34 -14.61
N LEU A 117 -3.69 -12.20 -14.92
CA LEU A 117 -4.45 -13.19 -15.71
C LEU A 117 -4.08 -13.17 -17.19
N MET A 118 -3.92 -11.98 -17.78
CA MET A 118 -3.73 -11.84 -19.22
C MET A 118 -2.31 -12.15 -19.68
N GLN A 119 -1.33 -12.28 -18.76
CA GLN A 119 0.10 -12.54 -19.01
C GLN A 119 0.55 -12.03 -20.40
N SER A 120 0.38 -10.72 -20.64
CA SER A 120 0.54 -10.14 -21.97
C SER A 120 1.94 -10.45 -22.54
N PRO A 121 2.06 -11.11 -23.71
CA PRO A 121 3.35 -11.50 -24.29
C PRO A 121 4.14 -10.29 -24.81
N LYS A 122 3.48 -9.13 -24.96
CA LYS A 122 4.07 -7.88 -25.41
C LYS A 122 4.74 -7.17 -24.22
N ARG A 123 6.06 -7.28 -24.17
CA ARG A 123 6.90 -6.65 -23.15
C ARG A 123 7.62 -5.44 -23.75
N PHE A 124 7.25 -4.24 -23.32
CA PHE A 124 7.93 -3.01 -23.72
C PHE A 124 8.90 -2.57 -22.62
N ARG A 125 10.19 -2.46 -22.96
CA ARG A 125 11.27 -2.08 -22.02
C ARG A 125 11.29 -2.92 -20.73
N LYS A 126 11.12 -4.25 -20.87
CA LYS A 126 11.07 -5.25 -19.78
C LYS A 126 9.83 -5.17 -18.87
N LEU A 127 8.87 -4.28 -19.14
CA LEU A 127 7.59 -4.19 -18.45
C LEU A 127 6.45 -4.65 -19.38
N GLY A 128 5.43 -5.31 -18.82
CA GLY A 128 4.20 -5.60 -19.56
C GLY A 128 3.40 -4.33 -19.79
N LEU A 129 2.55 -4.29 -20.82
CA LEU A 129 1.61 -3.17 -21.06
C LEU A 129 0.76 -2.87 -19.81
N GLU A 130 0.43 -3.89 -19.04
CA GLU A 130 -0.38 -3.80 -17.82
C GLU A 130 0.36 -3.08 -16.69
N SER A 131 1.68 -3.28 -16.58
CA SER A 131 2.52 -2.53 -15.64
C SER A 131 2.57 -1.05 -16.01
N TRP A 132 2.57 -0.73 -17.30
CA TRP A 132 2.48 0.66 -17.77
C TRP A 132 1.12 1.28 -17.46
N ALA A 133 0.03 0.56 -17.69
CA ALA A 133 -1.32 1.02 -17.35
C ALA A 133 -1.44 1.33 -15.85
N MET A 134 -0.93 0.45 -14.98
CA MET A 134 -0.89 0.70 -13.53
C MET A 134 -0.08 1.94 -13.16
N LEU A 135 1.10 2.13 -13.76
CA LEU A 135 1.92 3.32 -13.49
C LEU A 135 1.19 4.61 -13.92
N ILE A 136 0.57 4.62 -15.10
CA ILE A 136 -0.18 5.78 -15.60
C ILE A 136 -1.33 6.11 -14.64
N VAL A 137 -2.13 5.11 -14.27
CA VAL A 137 -3.25 5.31 -13.33
C VAL A 137 -2.75 5.79 -11.98
N TYR A 138 -1.65 5.24 -11.46
CA TYR A 138 -1.04 5.69 -10.21
C TYR A 138 -0.59 7.16 -10.27
N PHE A 139 0.08 7.59 -11.34
CA PHE A 139 0.48 8.99 -11.50
C PHE A 139 -0.72 9.92 -11.63
N LEU A 140 -1.71 9.55 -12.43
CA LEU A 140 -2.97 10.30 -12.55
C LEU A 140 -3.67 10.41 -11.20
N ALA A 141 -3.58 9.38 -10.38
CA ALA A 141 -4.20 9.37 -9.07
C ALA A 141 -3.52 10.28 -8.06
N ILE A 142 -2.18 10.34 -8.06
CA ILE A 142 -1.44 11.32 -7.26
C ILE A 142 -1.82 12.73 -7.69
N ILE A 143 -1.89 13.00 -9.00
CA ILE A 143 -2.29 14.30 -9.52
C ILE A 143 -3.74 14.63 -9.13
N GLY A 144 -4.65 13.67 -9.22
CA GLY A 144 -6.04 13.83 -8.82
C GLY A 144 -6.20 14.06 -7.32
N LEU A 145 -5.38 13.45 -6.49
CA LEU A 145 -5.35 13.66 -5.04
C LEU A 145 -4.98 15.11 -4.69
N LEU A 146 -4.11 15.76 -5.49
CA LEU A 146 -3.75 17.17 -5.30
C LEU A 146 -4.90 18.14 -5.67
N ALA A 147 -5.94 17.65 -6.36
CA ALA A 147 -7.04 18.46 -6.88
C ALA A 147 -8.38 18.27 -6.13
N VAL A 148 -8.44 17.33 -5.19
CA VAL A 148 -9.62 17.00 -4.35
C VAL A 148 -9.52 17.70 -3.00
#